data_AF-A0A2R8C2K5-F1
#
_entry.id   AF-A0A2R8C2K5-F1
#
_cell.length_a   1.000
_cell.length_b   1.000
_cell.length_c   1.000
_cell.angle_alpha   90.00
_cell.angle_beta   90.00
_cell.angle_gamma   90.00
#
_symmetry.space_group_name_H-M   'P 1'
#
loop_
_entity.id
_entity.type
_entity.pdbx_description
1 polymer ?
#
loop_
_entity_poly.entity_id
_entity_poly.type
_entity_poly.pdbx_seq_one_letter_code
_entity_poly.pdbx_strand_id
1 'polypeptide(L)'
;MNLPATMQGVYLTGHGGPEVLEWRTDIPVPTPGPGKVLVRVAAAGVNNTDINTRVGWYSSDVVGATSDVDQDVDAGGWGGALAFPRIQGGDLCGHVVAVGEDAGFEPGQRVTCPINLPRPRPGHPQGFIALGSEMDGAFAQYCLVEADDLYDVSTSPLSDQEIAAIPCAFGTAENLLTRAGVTAGHQVLITGASGGVGLAAVQLAALRGATVTGVTSASKAEIVLGQGASNTIDRGAPVPHDTYDVVIDVVGGTAWADLILALKPGGHYACSGAIAGPMVQADLREIYLRDITIHGCTYQPAEVFGRLVGLMNAGKIRPLISKTYPLRDIAQAQADFESKTLPGKLVLIP
;
A
#
# COMPACT_ATOMS: atom_id res chain seq x y z
N MET A 1 28.82 -9.99 12.21
CA MET A 1 28.10 -10.23 13.48
C MET A 1 27.49 -11.62 13.41
N ASN A 2 27.54 -12.41 14.49
CA ASN A 2 26.80 -13.67 14.53
C ASN A 2 25.31 -13.37 14.66
N LEU A 3 24.51 -13.85 13.71
CA LEU A 3 23.05 -13.75 13.78
C LEU A 3 22.52 -14.61 14.92
N PRO A 4 21.46 -14.18 15.63
CA PRO A 4 20.81 -15.02 16.62
C PRO A 4 20.11 -16.21 15.95
N ALA A 5 19.95 -17.32 16.69
CA ALA A 5 19.25 -18.50 16.17
C ALA A 5 17.74 -18.25 16.01
N THR A 6 17.16 -17.42 16.88
CA THR A 6 15.75 -17.04 16.85
C THR A 6 15.57 -15.53 16.90
N MET A 7 14.37 -15.08 16.51
CA MET A 7 13.93 -13.71 16.50
C MET A 7 12.52 -13.56 17.07
N GLN A 8 12.18 -12.32 17.35
CA GLN A 8 10.83 -11.92 17.71
C GLN A 8 10.04 -11.47 16.48
N GLY A 9 8.72 -11.63 16.53
CA GLY A 9 7.82 -11.22 15.46
C GLY A 9 6.38 -11.62 15.73
N VAL A 10 5.53 -11.39 14.75
CA VAL A 10 4.10 -11.71 14.82
C VAL A 10 3.77 -12.80 13.82
N TYR A 11 3.20 -13.91 14.31
CA TYR A 11 2.58 -14.91 13.46
C TYR A 11 1.09 -14.63 13.31
N LEU A 12 0.63 -14.59 12.07
CA LEU A 12 -0.75 -14.82 11.71
C LEU A 12 -0.99 -16.33 11.69
N THR A 13 -1.87 -16.84 12.56
CA THR A 13 -2.09 -18.29 12.74
C THR A 13 -3.36 -18.81 12.07
N GLY A 14 -4.17 -17.93 11.51
CA GLY A 14 -5.39 -18.27 10.77
C GLY A 14 -6.08 -17.02 10.24
N HIS A 15 -7.29 -17.19 9.73
CA HIS A 15 -8.20 -16.07 9.47
C HIS A 15 -9.00 -15.74 10.74
N GLY A 16 -9.34 -14.47 10.95
CA GLY A 16 -10.15 -14.05 12.11
C GLY A 16 -9.87 -12.63 12.60
N GLY A 17 -10.24 -12.36 13.85
CA GLY A 17 -10.01 -11.10 14.55
C GLY A 17 -8.55 -10.92 14.99
N PRO A 18 -8.22 -9.88 15.78
CA PRO A 18 -6.85 -9.65 16.25
C PRO A 18 -6.24 -10.80 17.07
N GLU A 19 -7.06 -11.72 17.59
CA GLU A 19 -6.65 -12.90 18.35
C GLU A 19 -5.79 -13.89 17.58
N VAL A 20 -5.83 -13.89 16.24
CA VAL A 20 -4.96 -14.72 15.40
C VAL A 20 -3.57 -14.11 15.15
N LEU A 21 -3.29 -12.93 15.74
CA LEU A 21 -1.97 -12.28 15.70
C LEU A 21 -1.18 -12.63 16.96
N GLU A 22 -0.35 -13.67 16.87
CA GLU A 22 0.43 -14.19 17.98
C GLU A 22 1.84 -13.58 18.02
N TRP A 23 2.17 -12.88 19.10
CA TRP A 23 3.55 -12.46 19.38
C TRP A 23 4.42 -13.67 19.72
N ARG A 24 5.54 -13.81 19.04
CA ARG A 24 6.50 -14.90 19.20
C ARG A 24 7.89 -14.38 19.53
N THR A 25 8.66 -15.20 20.24
CA THR A 25 10.05 -14.89 20.64
C THR A 25 11.06 -15.95 20.20
N ASP A 26 10.57 -16.96 19.49
CA ASP A 26 11.23 -18.21 19.15
C ASP A 26 11.18 -18.50 17.63
N ILE A 27 10.89 -17.49 16.81
CA ILE A 27 10.85 -17.64 15.35
C ILE A 27 12.28 -17.90 14.85
N PRO A 28 12.58 -18.97 14.09
CA PRO A 28 13.91 -19.18 13.54
C PRO A 28 14.34 -18.01 12.63
N VAL A 29 15.57 -17.51 12.79
CA VAL A 29 16.12 -16.52 11.86
C VAL A 29 16.46 -17.23 10.54
N PRO A 30 15.91 -16.78 9.40
CA PRO A 30 16.21 -17.42 8.12
C PRO A 30 17.66 -17.16 7.71
N THR A 31 18.29 -18.18 7.11
CA THR A 31 19.63 -18.05 6.52
C THR A 31 19.48 -17.73 5.03
N PRO A 32 20.13 -16.67 4.50
CA PRO A 32 20.03 -16.35 3.09
C PRO A 32 20.76 -17.40 2.23
N GLY A 33 20.03 -18.02 1.30
CA GLY A 33 20.61 -18.80 0.21
C GLY A 33 21.06 -17.90 -0.96
N PRO A 34 21.57 -18.46 -2.07
CA PRO A 34 21.99 -17.69 -3.24
C PRO A 34 20.91 -16.73 -3.73
N GLY A 35 21.30 -15.51 -4.09
CA GLY A 35 20.40 -14.44 -4.54
C GLY A 35 19.53 -13.81 -3.44
N LYS A 36 19.65 -14.24 -2.18
CA LYS A 36 18.82 -13.73 -1.07
C LYS A 36 19.59 -12.84 -0.13
N VAL A 37 18.86 -11.92 0.48
CA VAL A 37 19.38 -10.96 1.45
C VAL A 37 18.54 -11.04 2.73
N LEU A 38 19.24 -11.12 3.86
CA LEU A 38 18.62 -10.99 5.17
C LEU A 38 18.70 -9.54 5.63
N VAL A 39 17.54 -8.94 5.81
CA VAL A 39 17.38 -7.55 6.26
C VAL A 39 16.96 -7.56 7.72
N ARG A 40 17.70 -6.84 8.57
CA ARG A 40 17.24 -6.50 9.92
C ARG A 40 16.25 -5.36 9.79
N VAL A 41 14.99 -5.62 10.12
CA VAL A 41 13.90 -4.66 10.00
C VAL A 41 14.12 -3.53 11.00
N ALA A 42 14.12 -2.28 10.51
CA ALA A 42 14.19 -1.09 11.34
C ALA A 42 12.78 -0.53 11.62
N ALA A 43 11.89 -0.64 10.64
CA ALA A 43 10.49 -0.26 10.76
C ALA A 43 9.64 -0.98 9.68
N ALA A 44 8.35 -1.15 9.97
CA ALA A 44 7.37 -1.72 9.04
C ALA A 44 6.04 -0.95 9.09
N GLY A 45 5.50 -0.57 7.94
CA GLY A 45 4.22 0.15 7.86
C GLY A 45 2.99 -0.78 8.00
N VAL A 46 1.92 -0.27 8.61
CA VAL A 46 0.60 -0.94 8.65
C VAL A 46 -0.24 -0.52 7.44
N ASN A 47 -0.94 -1.47 6.83
CA ASN A 47 -1.74 -1.30 5.62
C ASN A 47 -3.12 -1.98 5.71
N ASN A 48 -4.07 -1.51 4.89
CA ASN A 48 -5.37 -2.19 4.74
C ASN A 48 -5.20 -3.65 4.29
N THR A 49 -4.17 -3.97 3.49
CA THR A 49 -3.93 -5.36 3.06
C THR A 49 -3.59 -6.28 4.22
N ASP A 50 -2.95 -5.80 5.29
CA ASP A 50 -2.63 -6.66 6.43
C ASP A 50 -3.92 -7.14 7.10
N ILE A 51 -4.89 -6.24 7.24
CA ILE A 51 -6.23 -6.53 7.79
C ILE A 51 -7.04 -7.36 6.79
N ASN A 52 -7.12 -6.94 5.52
CA ASN A 52 -7.88 -7.66 4.49
C ASN A 52 -7.41 -9.11 4.34
N THR A 53 -6.10 -9.35 4.35
CA THR A 53 -5.52 -10.69 4.29
C THR A 53 -5.84 -11.49 5.56
N ARG A 54 -5.79 -10.86 6.74
CA ARG A 54 -6.16 -11.50 8.01
C ARG A 54 -7.64 -11.91 8.05
N VAL A 55 -8.55 -11.02 7.68
CA VAL A 55 -10.01 -11.30 7.69
C VAL A 55 -10.49 -12.04 6.44
N GLY A 56 -9.61 -12.25 5.45
CA GLY A 56 -9.89 -12.91 4.18
C GLY A 56 -10.82 -12.15 3.23
N TRP A 57 -10.81 -10.82 3.29
CA TRP A 57 -11.65 -9.91 2.47
C TRP A 57 -11.45 -10.08 0.95
N TYR A 58 -10.30 -10.63 0.50
CA TYR A 58 -10.04 -10.82 -0.93
C TYR A 58 -10.76 -12.03 -1.55
N SER A 59 -11.47 -12.84 -0.76
CA SER A 59 -12.35 -13.88 -1.28
C SER A 59 -13.46 -13.28 -2.15
N SER A 60 -13.76 -13.91 -3.28
CA SER A 60 -14.85 -13.48 -4.18
C SER A 60 -16.24 -13.54 -3.54
N ASP A 61 -16.39 -14.23 -2.40
CA ASP A 61 -17.64 -14.33 -1.66
C ASP A 61 -17.93 -13.09 -0.79
N VAL A 62 -16.95 -12.20 -0.63
CA VAL A 62 -17.08 -10.98 0.17
C VAL A 62 -17.62 -9.83 -0.68
N VAL A 63 -18.81 -9.33 -0.31
CA VAL A 63 -19.50 -8.23 -1.02
C VAL A 63 -19.53 -6.90 -0.23
N GLY A 64 -19.10 -6.91 1.03
CA GLY A 64 -19.20 -5.79 1.97
C GLY A 64 -17.93 -4.94 2.11
N ALA A 65 -17.99 -3.94 2.99
CA ALA A 65 -16.82 -3.14 3.36
C ALA A 65 -15.79 -3.99 4.14
N THR A 66 -14.53 -3.54 4.17
CA THR A 66 -13.47 -4.21 4.93
C THR A 66 -13.84 -4.43 6.41
N SER A 67 -14.59 -3.50 7.01
CA SER A 67 -15.00 -3.57 8.42
C SER A 67 -16.07 -4.63 8.72
N ASP A 68 -16.72 -5.19 7.70
CA ASP A 68 -17.95 -5.96 7.85
C ASP A 68 -17.73 -7.46 7.59
N VAL A 69 -16.48 -7.93 7.58
CA VAL A 69 -16.14 -9.34 7.31
C VAL A 69 -16.15 -10.17 8.60
N ASP A 70 -17.15 -11.03 8.74
CA ASP A 70 -17.35 -11.95 9.88
C ASP A 70 -17.26 -13.44 9.48
N GLN A 71 -16.80 -13.79 8.26
CA GLN A 71 -16.90 -15.15 7.71
C GLN A 71 -15.57 -15.94 7.72
N ASP A 72 -15.66 -17.27 7.89
CA ASP A 72 -14.59 -18.22 7.57
C ASP A 72 -14.41 -18.29 6.04
N VAL A 73 -13.22 -17.94 5.54
CA VAL A 73 -12.91 -17.90 4.11
C VAL A 73 -11.68 -18.74 3.80
N ASP A 74 -11.79 -19.63 2.81
CA ASP A 74 -10.72 -20.53 2.38
C ASP A 74 -9.64 -19.82 1.51
N ALA A 75 -9.96 -18.66 0.93
CA ALA A 75 -9.09 -17.90 0.02
C ALA A 75 -9.02 -16.42 0.42
N GLY A 76 -8.11 -16.07 1.34
CA GLY A 76 -7.98 -14.71 1.86
C GLY A 76 -6.77 -13.89 1.38
N GLY A 77 -5.84 -14.48 0.62
CA GLY A 77 -4.66 -13.81 0.04
C GLY A 77 -4.91 -13.24 -1.36
N TRP A 78 -3.94 -12.49 -1.90
CA TRP A 78 -4.06 -11.89 -3.24
C TRP A 78 -4.05 -12.95 -4.35
N GLY A 79 -3.28 -14.02 -4.13
CA GLY A 79 -3.17 -15.17 -5.04
C GLY A 79 -4.01 -16.40 -4.68
N GLY A 80 -4.85 -16.34 -3.63
CA GLY A 80 -5.66 -17.46 -3.15
C GLY A 80 -5.44 -17.81 -1.66
N ALA A 81 -5.44 -19.10 -1.33
CA ALA A 81 -5.28 -19.58 0.05
C ALA A 81 -3.91 -19.24 0.65
N LEU A 82 -3.90 -18.78 1.92
CA LEU A 82 -2.68 -18.51 2.67
C LEU A 82 -2.17 -19.79 3.35
N ALA A 83 -0.85 -19.85 3.56
CA ALA A 83 -0.22 -20.86 4.42
C ALA A 83 0.05 -20.24 5.79
N PHE A 84 -0.35 -20.93 6.87
CA PHE A 84 -0.13 -20.52 8.25
C PHE A 84 0.90 -21.43 8.96
N PRO A 85 1.69 -20.91 9.92
CA PRO A 85 1.75 -19.50 10.31
C PRO A 85 2.43 -18.63 9.23
N ARG A 86 2.02 -17.36 9.14
CA ARG A 86 2.58 -16.34 8.22
C ARG A 86 3.05 -15.13 9.01
N ILE A 87 4.22 -14.59 8.69
CA ILE A 87 4.63 -13.25 9.13
C ILE A 87 4.09 -12.25 8.11
N GLN A 88 3.21 -11.33 8.52
CA GLN A 88 2.69 -10.28 7.64
C GLN A 88 3.66 -9.08 7.50
N GLY A 89 3.19 -7.97 6.92
CA GLY A 89 3.94 -6.72 6.80
C GLY A 89 4.59 -6.56 5.44
N GLY A 90 3.89 -5.91 4.51
CA GLY A 90 4.40 -5.66 3.16
C GLY A 90 5.27 -4.41 3.01
N ASP A 91 5.33 -3.57 4.05
CA ASP A 91 6.16 -2.37 4.08
C ASP A 91 7.47 -2.66 4.84
N LEU A 92 8.62 -2.53 4.18
CA LEU A 92 9.94 -2.82 4.76
C LEU A 92 10.88 -1.62 4.65
N CYS A 93 11.47 -1.20 5.77
CA CYS A 93 12.77 -0.52 5.77
C CYS A 93 13.69 -1.21 6.77
N GLY A 94 14.95 -1.42 6.38
CA GLY A 94 15.92 -2.03 7.26
C GLY A 94 17.33 -2.00 6.73
N HIS A 95 18.21 -2.73 7.41
CA HIS A 95 19.62 -2.81 7.08
C HIS A 95 20.01 -4.25 6.72
N VAL A 96 20.79 -4.40 5.66
CA VAL A 96 21.35 -5.69 5.28
C VAL A 96 22.27 -6.20 6.40
N VAL A 97 22.07 -7.45 6.85
CA VAL A 97 22.89 -8.07 7.90
C VAL A 97 23.56 -9.36 7.47
N ALA A 98 23.02 -10.04 6.47
CA ALA A 98 23.66 -11.17 5.80
C ALA A 98 23.18 -11.25 4.35
N VAL A 99 24.04 -11.80 3.51
CA VAL A 99 23.81 -11.94 2.07
C VAL A 99 24.18 -13.35 1.64
N GLY A 100 23.38 -13.91 0.75
CA GLY A 100 23.73 -15.12 0.05
C GLY A 100 24.75 -14.85 -1.06
N GLU A 101 25.24 -15.94 -1.65
CA GLU A 101 26.05 -15.87 -2.87
C GLU A 101 25.31 -15.09 -3.98
N ASP A 102 26.04 -14.30 -4.75
CA ASP A 102 25.53 -13.52 -5.89
C ASP A 102 24.38 -12.53 -5.59
N ALA A 103 24.15 -12.17 -4.32
CA ALA A 103 23.07 -11.24 -3.98
C ALA A 103 23.38 -9.76 -4.31
N GLY A 104 24.64 -9.38 -4.52
CA GLY A 104 24.99 -8.01 -4.94
C GLY A 104 24.76 -6.90 -3.90
N PHE A 105 24.52 -7.25 -2.63
CA PHE A 105 24.40 -6.32 -1.50
C PHE A 105 25.54 -6.52 -0.49
N GLU A 106 25.78 -5.49 0.30
CA GLU A 106 26.76 -5.45 1.38
C GLU A 106 26.08 -5.23 2.74
N PRO A 107 26.53 -5.92 3.82
CA PRO A 107 26.05 -5.65 5.16
C PRO A 107 26.18 -4.17 5.56
N GLY A 108 25.12 -3.62 6.13
CA GLY A 108 25.01 -2.22 6.54
C GLY A 108 24.23 -1.34 5.56
N GLN A 109 24.11 -1.73 4.28
CA GLN A 109 23.28 -1.00 3.32
C GLN A 109 21.85 -0.89 3.83
N ARG A 110 21.26 0.30 3.68
CA ARG A 110 19.85 0.54 4.03
C ARG A 110 18.99 0.28 2.81
N VAL A 111 17.99 -0.57 2.97
CA VAL A 111 17.19 -1.09 1.86
C VAL A 111 15.70 -1.03 2.14
N THR A 112 14.93 -1.04 1.06
CA THR A 112 13.47 -1.21 1.04
C THR A 112 13.07 -2.03 -0.20
N CYS A 113 11.81 -2.42 -0.31
CA CYS A 113 11.28 -3.15 -1.45
C CYS A 113 9.80 -2.79 -1.69
N PRO A 114 9.26 -2.97 -2.91
CA PRO A 114 7.82 -2.90 -3.13
C PRO A 114 7.10 -4.02 -2.36
N ILE A 115 5.80 -3.82 -2.11
CA ILE A 115 4.94 -4.88 -1.59
C ILE A 115 4.59 -5.90 -2.66
N ASN A 116 4.27 -5.44 -3.88
CA ASN A 116 3.87 -6.29 -5.00
C ASN A 116 5.12 -6.60 -5.83
N LEU A 117 5.56 -7.85 -5.78
CA LEU A 117 6.80 -8.32 -6.39
C LEU A 117 6.48 -9.02 -7.73
N PRO A 118 6.82 -8.43 -8.88
CA PRO A 118 6.52 -9.01 -10.19
C PRO A 118 7.11 -10.41 -10.34
N ARG A 119 6.26 -11.35 -10.75
CA ARG A 119 6.60 -12.75 -11.07
C ARG A 119 5.85 -13.17 -12.34
N PRO A 120 6.09 -12.49 -13.48
CA PRO A 120 5.43 -12.81 -14.74
C PRO A 120 5.80 -14.23 -15.20
N ARG A 121 4.84 -14.93 -15.78
CA ARG A 121 5.05 -16.28 -16.34
C ARG A 121 4.26 -16.44 -17.63
N PRO A 122 4.62 -17.39 -18.52
CA PRO A 122 3.86 -17.64 -19.74
C PRO A 122 2.36 -17.83 -19.43
N GLY A 123 1.50 -17.08 -20.12
CA GLY A 123 0.04 -17.07 -19.88
C GLY A 123 -0.44 -16.21 -18.70
N HIS A 124 0.47 -15.69 -17.86
CA HIS A 124 0.14 -14.78 -16.76
C HIS A 124 1.17 -13.63 -16.67
N PRO A 125 1.17 -12.71 -17.64
CA PRO A 125 2.20 -11.67 -17.77
C PRO A 125 2.15 -10.61 -16.67
N GLN A 126 1.05 -10.53 -15.91
CA GLN A 126 0.87 -9.62 -14.77
C GLN A 126 0.86 -10.38 -13.44
N GLY A 127 1.50 -11.56 -13.41
CA GLY A 127 1.70 -12.33 -12.19
C GLY A 127 2.61 -11.59 -11.21
N PHE A 128 2.27 -11.65 -9.92
CA PHE A 128 3.07 -11.12 -8.83
C PHE A 128 2.84 -11.96 -7.57
N ILE A 129 3.68 -11.77 -6.57
CA ILE A 129 3.48 -12.22 -5.19
C ILE A 129 3.57 -11.01 -4.26
N ALA A 130 2.91 -11.03 -3.11
CA ALA A 130 2.97 -9.95 -2.14
C ALA A 130 3.78 -10.32 -0.90
N LEU A 131 4.69 -9.42 -0.51
CA LEU A 131 5.43 -9.51 0.74
C LEU A 131 4.45 -9.43 1.93
N GLY A 132 4.55 -10.37 2.88
CA GLY A 132 3.63 -10.47 4.01
C GLY A 132 2.29 -11.15 3.70
N SER A 133 2.12 -11.69 2.50
CA SER A 133 0.94 -12.47 2.10
C SER A 133 1.35 -13.85 1.56
N GLU A 134 1.81 -13.93 0.31
CA GLU A 134 2.30 -15.18 -0.30
C GLU A 134 3.68 -15.59 0.22
N MET A 135 4.40 -14.68 0.87
CA MET A 135 5.68 -14.92 1.55
C MET A 135 5.76 -14.13 2.87
N ASP A 136 6.69 -14.50 3.75
CA ASP A 136 6.89 -13.81 5.03
C ASP A 136 7.36 -12.37 4.83
N GLY A 137 6.81 -11.46 5.62
CA GLY A 137 7.04 -10.02 5.54
C GLY A 137 7.85 -9.44 6.71
N ALA A 138 7.64 -8.14 6.94
CA ALA A 138 8.43 -7.30 7.81
C ALA A 138 7.91 -7.20 9.27
N PHE A 139 6.83 -7.89 9.64
CA PHE A 139 6.37 -7.95 11.04
C PHE A 139 7.18 -8.94 11.90
N ALA A 140 8.51 -8.84 11.79
CA ALA A 140 9.51 -9.56 12.59
C ALA A 140 10.82 -8.76 12.63
N GLN A 141 11.77 -9.17 13.48
CA GLN A 141 13.06 -8.47 13.58
C GLN A 141 13.95 -8.64 12.33
N TYR A 142 13.73 -9.71 11.55
CA TYR A 142 14.42 -9.95 10.29
C TYR A 142 13.44 -10.38 9.20
N CYS A 143 13.71 -9.96 7.97
CA CYS A 143 12.94 -10.30 6.77
C CYS A 143 13.90 -10.83 5.70
N LEU A 144 13.56 -11.96 5.08
CA LEU A 144 14.35 -12.55 3.99
C LEU A 144 13.72 -12.17 2.65
N VAL A 145 14.50 -11.54 1.78
CA VAL A 145 14.01 -11.00 0.50
C VAL A 145 14.96 -11.43 -0.62
N GLU A 146 14.44 -11.61 -1.84
CA GLU A 146 15.28 -11.79 -3.02
C GLU A 146 16.00 -10.46 -3.34
N ALA A 147 17.26 -10.53 -3.76
CA ALA A 147 18.06 -9.35 -4.09
C ALA A 147 17.40 -8.47 -5.17
N ASP A 148 16.78 -9.09 -6.17
CA ASP A 148 16.11 -8.41 -7.29
C ASP A 148 14.88 -7.58 -6.87
N ASP A 149 14.34 -7.83 -5.68
CA ASP A 149 13.21 -7.05 -5.14
C ASP A 149 13.67 -5.89 -4.26
N LEU A 150 14.96 -5.82 -3.90
CA LEU A 150 15.50 -4.81 -2.99
C LEU A 150 16.03 -3.58 -3.73
N TYR A 151 15.86 -2.43 -3.09
CA TYR A 151 16.34 -1.14 -3.56
C TYR A 151 17.18 -0.47 -2.49
N ASP A 152 18.34 0.07 -2.90
CA ASP A 152 19.21 0.84 -2.04
C ASP A 152 18.65 2.25 -1.80
N VAL A 153 18.47 2.58 -0.52
CA VAL A 153 17.99 3.87 -0.02
C VAL A 153 18.96 4.48 1.00
N SER A 154 20.23 4.06 0.96
CA SER A 154 21.29 4.50 1.87
C SER A 154 21.56 6.01 1.78
N THR A 155 21.28 6.64 0.64
CA THR A 155 21.48 8.08 0.43
C THR A 155 20.28 8.95 0.84
N SER A 156 19.12 8.33 1.11
CA SER A 156 17.90 9.06 1.46
C SER A 156 18.04 9.88 2.75
N PRO A 157 17.56 11.13 2.79
CA PRO A 157 17.53 11.93 4.02
C PRO A 157 16.35 11.56 4.94
N LEU A 158 15.50 10.62 4.54
CA LEU A 158 14.35 10.16 5.34
C LEU A 158 14.81 9.22 6.46
N SER A 159 14.05 9.21 7.55
CA SER A 159 14.24 8.22 8.61
C SER A 159 13.78 6.82 8.16
N ASP A 160 14.18 5.79 8.89
CA ASP A 160 13.77 4.41 8.57
C ASP A 160 12.25 4.23 8.71
N GLN A 161 11.61 4.93 9.66
CA GLN A 161 10.16 4.91 9.79
C GLN A 161 9.46 5.58 8.61
N GLU A 162 10.04 6.67 8.10
CA GLU A 162 9.53 7.34 6.90
C GLU A 162 9.68 6.45 5.68
N ILE A 163 10.83 5.82 5.47
CA ILE A 163 11.00 4.87 4.36
C ILE A 163 10.03 3.70 4.51
N ALA A 164 9.85 3.14 5.72
CA ALA A 164 8.89 2.06 5.95
C ALA A 164 7.41 2.48 5.77
N ALA A 165 7.09 3.77 5.72
CA ALA A 165 5.72 4.23 5.47
C ALA A 165 5.40 4.42 3.97
N ILE A 166 6.35 4.17 3.07
CA ILE A 166 6.24 4.42 1.63
C ILE A 166 5.73 3.21 0.83
N PRO A 167 6.24 1.97 1.01
CA PRO A 167 6.20 0.98 -0.07
C PRO A 167 4.82 0.67 -0.64
N CYS A 168 3.86 0.31 0.21
CA CYS A 168 2.51 -0.02 -0.21
C CYS A 168 1.75 1.25 -0.64
N ALA A 169 1.72 2.29 0.22
CA ALA A 169 0.89 3.46 -0.02
C ALA A 169 1.33 4.29 -1.24
N PHE A 170 2.63 4.62 -1.31
CA PHE A 170 3.20 5.36 -2.43
C PHE A 170 3.38 4.50 -3.67
N GLY A 171 3.74 3.22 -3.53
CA GLY A 171 3.80 2.28 -4.67
C GLY A 171 2.46 2.18 -5.38
N THR A 172 1.39 2.04 -4.60
CA THR A 172 0.02 2.02 -5.12
C THR A 172 -0.37 3.35 -5.76
N ALA A 173 -0.11 4.48 -5.08
CA ALA A 173 -0.40 5.81 -5.60
C ALA A 173 0.35 6.12 -6.91
N GLU A 174 1.65 5.82 -6.98
CA GLU A 174 2.45 6.03 -8.19
C GLU A 174 1.96 5.15 -9.34
N ASN A 175 1.54 3.91 -9.07
CA ASN A 175 0.95 3.05 -10.09
C ASN A 175 -0.38 3.62 -10.62
N LEU A 176 -1.29 4.02 -9.72
CA LEU A 176 -2.57 4.65 -10.07
C LEU A 176 -2.38 5.87 -10.97
N LEU A 177 -1.51 6.79 -10.56
CA LEU A 177 -1.22 8.02 -11.32
C LEU A 177 -0.53 7.73 -12.66
N THR A 178 0.32 6.72 -12.72
CA THR A 178 1.02 6.31 -13.95
C THR A 178 0.06 5.67 -14.94
N ARG A 179 -0.78 4.72 -14.48
CA ARG A 179 -1.80 4.04 -15.30
C ARG A 179 -2.86 5.01 -15.83
N ALA A 180 -3.26 5.96 -15.01
CA ALA A 180 -4.19 7.02 -15.41
C ALA A 180 -3.56 8.11 -16.28
N GLY A 181 -2.23 8.09 -16.50
CA GLY A 181 -1.56 9.08 -17.34
C GLY A 181 -1.55 10.50 -16.76
N VAL A 182 -1.48 10.65 -15.43
CA VAL A 182 -1.47 11.98 -14.79
C VAL A 182 -0.21 12.75 -15.15
N THR A 183 -0.40 13.93 -15.73
CA THR A 183 0.65 14.88 -16.11
C THR A 183 0.31 16.30 -15.64
N ALA A 184 1.23 17.24 -15.87
CA ALA A 184 1.05 18.64 -15.49
C ALA A 184 -0.18 19.25 -16.16
N GLY A 185 -0.94 20.06 -15.41
CA GLY A 185 -2.13 20.75 -15.89
C GLY A 185 -3.43 19.93 -15.83
N HIS A 186 -3.38 18.62 -15.52
CA HIS A 186 -4.59 17.84 -15.26
C HIS A 186 -5.28 18.31 -13.97
N GLN A 187 -6.61 18.32 -13.99
CA GLN A 187 -7.47 18.38 -12.81
C GLN A 187 -7.69 16.96 -12.28
N VAL A 188 -7.20 16.66 -11.08
CA VAL A 188 -7.22 15.31 -10.50
C VAL A 188 -8.08 15.30 -9.25
N LEU A 189 -9.10 14.46 -9.21
CA LEU A 189 -9.89 14.17 -8.02
C LEU A 189 -9.35 12.93 -7.32
N ILE A 190 -9.16 12.98 -6.01
CA ILE A 190 -8.65 11.85 -5.22
C ILE A 190 -9.61 11.55 -4.08
N THR A 191 -10.20 10.35 -4.06
CA THR A 191 -11.06 9.92 -2.94
C THR A 191 -10.23 9.39 -1.78
N GLY A 192 -10.82 9.36 -0.57
CA GLY A 192 -10.10 8.87 0.61
C GLY A 192 -8.80 9.64 0.89
N ALA A 193 -8.76 10.93 0.52
CA ALA A 193 -7.53 11.70 0.34
C ALA A 193 -6.68 11.82 1.61
N SER A 194 -7.25 11.65 2.80
CA SER A 194 -6.51 11.68 4.07
C SER A 194 -5.86 10.34 4.47
N GLY A 195 -6.17 9.24 3.78
CA GLY A 195 -5.60 7.92 4.05
C GLY A 195 -4.18 7.77 3.50
N GLY A 196 -3.55 6.62 3.74
CA GLY A 196 -2.19 6.34 3.28
C GLY A 196 -2.00 6.52 1.76
N VAL A 197 -2.77 5.78 0.95
CA VAL A 197 -2.69 5.88 -0.53
C VAL A 197 -3.17 7.25 -1.00
N GLY A 198 -4.25 7.79 -0.40
CA GLY A 198 -4.81 9.10 -0.76
C GLY A 198 -3.81 10.24 -0.61
N LEU A 199 -3.14 10.36 0.55
CA LEU A 199 -2.15 11.41 0.79
C LEU A 199 -0.92 11.23 -0.10
N ALA A 200 -0.50 9.99 -0.35
CA ALA A 200 0.58 9.71 -1.29
C ALA A 200 0.21 10.16 -2.71
N ALA A 201 -1.01 9.86 -3.17
CA ALA A 201 -1.50 10.28 -4.48
C ALA A 201 -1.61 11.80 -4.60
N VAL A 202 -2.06 12.50 -3.54
CA VAL A 202 -2.07 13.97 -3.50
C VAL A 202 -0.67 14.53 -3.69
N GLN A 203 0.30 14.06 -2.90
CA GLN A 203 1.68 14.55 -2.95
C GLN A 203 2.32 14.26 -4.32
N LEU A 204 2.18 13.04 -4.84
CA LEU A 204 2.76 12.65 -6.12
C LEU A 204 2.10 13.35 -7.32
N ALA A 205 0.78 13.55 -7.32
CA ALA A 205 0.09 14.27 -8.37
C ALA A 205 0.47 15.76 -8.39
N ALA A 206 0.55 16.39 -7.20
CA ALA A 206 1.02 17.77 -7.09
C ALA A 206 2.47 17.91 -7.57
N LEU A 207 3.36 16.97 -7.22
CA LEU A 207 4.74 16.94 -7.72
C LEU A 207 4.85 16.80 -9.25
N ARG A 208 3.85 16.19 -9.90
CA ARG A 208 3.74 16.11 -11.37
C ARG A 208 3.17 17.39 -12.00
N GLY A 209 2.80 18.39 -11.20
CA GLY A 209 2.22 19.66 -11.66
C GLY A 209 0.72 19.59 -11.96
N ALA A 210 0.01 18.60 -11.43
CA ALA A 210 -1.45 18.51 -11.53
C ALA A 210 -2.13 19.39 -10.45
N THR A 211 -3.33 19.87 -10.74
CA THR A 211 -4.20 20.53 -9.76
C THR A 211 -5.04 19.47 -9.06
N VAL A 212 -4.86 19.31 -7.76
CA VAL A 212 -5.45 18.20 -7.00
C VAL A 212 -6.62 18.69 -6.14
N THR A 213 -7.76 18.01 -6.25
CA THR A 213 -8.89 18.11 -5.31
C THR A 213 -8.99 16.82 -4.51
N GLY A 214 -8.91 16.91 -3.18
CA GLY A 214 -9.04 15.75 -2.30
C GLY A 214 -10.43 15.62 -1.67
N VAL A 215 -11.05 14.44 -1.74
CA VAL A 215 -12.28 14.14 -0.99
C VAL A 215 -11.91 13.61 0.39
N THR A 216 -12.28 14.34 1.43
CA THR A 216 -11.90 14.06 2.82
C THR A 216 -12.92 14.64 3.80
N SER A 217 -12.88 14.24 5.07
CA SER A 217 -13.70 14.92 6.09
C SER A 217 -13.17 16.32 6.37
N ALA A 218 -14.06 17.26 6.72
CA ALA A 218 -13.68 18.63 7.12
C ALA A 218 -12.54 18.67 8.16
N SER A 219 -12.55 17.79 9.16
CA SER A 219 -11.51 17.70 10.20
C SER A 219 -10.11 17.33 9.69
N LYS A 220 -9.99 16.83 8.45
CA LYS A 220 -8.72 16.42 7.84
C LYS A 220 -8.40 17.23 6.58
N ALA A 221 -9.18 18.26 6.26
CA ALA A 221 -9.01 19.06 5.05
C ALA A 221 -7.64 19.77 5.02
N GLU A 222 -7.26 20.43 6.12
CA GLU A 222 -5.98 21.14 6.23
C GLU A 222 -4.77 20.22 6.01
N ILE A 223 -4.87 18.97 6.45
CA ILE A 223 -3.81 17.96 6.27
C ILE A 223 -3.65 17.61 4.78
N VAL A 224 -4.77 17.44 4.07
CA VAL A 224 -4.77 17.14 2.63
C VAL A 224 -4.24 18.32 1.83
N LEU A 225 -4.65 19.55 2.18
CA LEU A 225 -4.12 20.78 1.58
C LEU A 225 -2.61 20.93 1.84
N GLY A 226 -2.16 20.69 3.06
CA GLY A 226 -0.75 20.74 3.44
C GLY A 226 0.15 19.75 2.69
N GLN A 227 -0.43 18.70 2.12
CA GLN A 227 0.28 17.68 1.32
C GLN A 227 0.28 17.96 -0.18
N GLY A 228 -0.30 19.08 -0.62
CA GLY A 228 -0.24 19.56 -2.00
C GLY A 228 -1.59 19.64 -2.71
N ALA A 229 -2.70 19.30 -2.06
CA ALA A 229 -4.01 19.53 -2.66
C ALA A 229 -4.29 21.03 -2.81
N SER A 230 -4.86 21.41 -3.96
CA SER A 230 -5.29 22.79 -4.23
C SER A 230 -6.68 23.07 -3.65
N ASN A 231 -7.51 22.05 -3.50
CA ASN A 231 -8.84 22.15 -2.92
C ASN A 231 -9.25 20.84 -2.21
N THR A 232 -10.30 20.91 -1.39
CA THR A 232 -10.92 19.74 -0.79
C THR A 232 -12.44 19.75 -0.95
N ILE A 233 -13.04 18.57 -1.07
CA ILE A 233 -14.49 18.35 -1.04
C ILE A 233 -14.80 17.52 0.20
N ASP A 234 -15.82 17.92 0.97
CA ASP A 234 -16.24 17.16 2.15
C ASP A 234 -16.83 15.80 1.75
N ARG A 235 -16.67 14.80 2.62
CA ARG A 235 -17.17 13.46 2.35
C ARG A 235 -18.71 13.47 2.27
N GLY A 236 -19.25 12.97 1.16
CA GLY A 236 -20.70 12.94 0.91
C GLY A 236 -21.26 14.23 0.32
N ALA A 237 -20.43 15.28 0.16
CA ALA A 237 -20.81 16.42 -0.65
C ALA A 237 -20.83 16.04 -2.15
N PRO A 238 -21.69 16.68 -2.96
CA PRO A 238 -21.74 16.41 -4.39
C PRO A 238 -20.42 16.79 -5.06
N VAL A 239 -19.93 15.90 -5.93
CA VAL A 239 -18.77 16.15 -6.78
C VAL A 239 -19.26 16.79 -8.09
N PRO A 240 -18.64 17.87 -8.57
CA PRO A 240 -19.07 18.52 -9.81
C PRO A 240 -18.80 17.62 -11.03
N HIS A 241 -19.78 17.55 -11.93
CA HIS A 241 -19.68 16.81 -13.19
C HIS A 241 -18.69 17.47 -14.16
N ASP A 242 -18.15 16.69 -15.12
CA ASP A 242 -17.34 17.19 -16.25
C ASP A 242 -16.17 18.11 -15.84
N THR A 243 -15.58 17.87 -14.66
CA THR A 243 -14.60 18.78 -14.07
C THR A 243 -13.19 18.22 -14.08
N TYR A 244 -13.04 16.90 -13.96
CA TYR A 244 -11.75 16.27 -13.73
C TYR A 244 -11.27 15.51 -14.96
N ASP A 245 -9.97 15.62 -15.26
CA ASP A 245 -9.32 14.81 -16.30
C ASP A 245 -9.07 13.39 -15.77
N VAL A 246 -8.78 13.27 -14.47
CA VAL A 246 -8.50 12.00 -13.81
C VAL A 246 -9.19 11.90 -12.45
N VAL A 247 -9.74 10.73 -12.15
CA VAL A 247 -10.22 10.35 -10.82
C VAL A 247 -9.41 9.18 -10.31
N ILE A 248 -8.78 9.35 -9.14
CA ILE A 248 -8.12 8.29 -8.39
C ILE A 248 -9.03 7.89 -7.23
N ASP A 249 -9.57 6.67 -7.29
CA ASP A 249 -10.51 6.16 -6.31
C ASP A 249 -9.93 4.99 -5.51
N VAL A 250 -9.89 5.17 -4.19
CA VAL A 250 -9.50 4.14 -3.21
C VAL A 250 -10.62 3.84 -2.22
N VAL A 251 -11.83 4.32 -2.51
CA VAL A 251 -13.02 4.20 -1.67
C VAL A 251 -14.02 3.23 -2.29
N GLY A 252 -14.36 3.39 -3.57
CA GLY A 252 -15.38 2.58 -4.23
C GLY A 252 -16.78 2.77 -3.64
N GLY A 253 -17.60 1.72 -3.69
CA GLY A 253 -18.97 1.73 -3.17
C GLY A 253 -19.95 2.58 -3.96
N THR A 254 -21.00 3.06 -3.29
CA THR A 254 -22.17 3.68 -3.93
C THR A 254 -21.89 5.02 -4.61
N ALA A 255 -20.82 5.71 -4.23
CA ALA A 255 -20.43 7.00 -4.83
C ALA A 255 -19.77 6.84 -6.22
N TRP A 256 -19.48 5.61 -6.65
CA TRP A 256 -18.71 5.38 -7.88
C TRP A 256 -19.35 5.96 -9.14
N ALA A 257 -20.68 5.89 -9.27
CA ALA A 257 -21.38 6.46 -10.42
C ALA A 257 -21.17 7.97 -10.55
N ASP A 258 -21.23 8.70 -9.44
CA ASP A 258 -21.00 10.15 -9.41
C ASP A 258 -19.54 10.50 -9.76
N LEU A 259 -18.59 9.64 -9.39
CA LEU A 259 -17.18 9.80 -9.77
C LEU A 259 -16.95 9.61 -11.27
N ILE A 260 -17.69 8.72 -11.93
CA ILE A 260 -17.66 8.59 -13.40
C ILE A 260 -18.24 9.85 -14.04
N LEU A 261 -19.34 10.38 -13.51
CA LEU A 261 -19.95 11.62 -14.02
C LEU A 261 -19.07 12.86 -13.80
N ALA A 262 -18.20 12.84 -12.78
CA ALA A 262 -17.23 13.88 -12.47
C ALA A 262 -16.12 14.04 -13.51
N LEU A 263 -15.85 12.99 -14.30
CA LEU A 263 -14.85 13.02 -15.36
C LEU A 263 -15.32 13.85 -16.56
N LYS A 264 -14.39 14.58 -17.17
CA LYS A 264 -14.59 15.14 -18.52
C LYS A 264 -14.70 14.00 -19.54
N PRO A 265 -15.29 14.23 -20.73
CA PRO A 265 -15.20 13.28 -21.84
C PRO A 265 -13.74 12.94 -22.16
N GLY A 266 -13.43 11.64 -22.33
CA GLY A 266 -12.08 11.11 -22.48
C GLY A 266 -11.31 10.93 -21.17
N GLY A 267 -11.94 11.17 -20.02
CA GLY A 267 -11.32 11.12 -18.70
C GLY A 267 -10.93 9.70 -18.24
N HIS A 268 -10.04 9.64 -17.25
CA HIS A 268 -9.48 8.39 -16.74
C HIS A 268 -9.88 8.16 -15.28
N TYR A 269 -10.50 7.02 -15.00
CA TYR A 269 -10.73 6.52 -13.65
C TYR A 269 -9.70 5.44 -13.32
N ALA A 270 -9.08 5.48 -12.14
CA ALA A 270 -8.18 4.42 -11.68
C ALA A 270 -8.47 4.02 -10.22
N CYS A 271 -8.47 2.72 -9.95
CA CYS A 271 -8.64 2.17 -8.61
C CYS A 271 -7.68 1.01 -8.29
N SER A 272 -7.44 0.83 -7.00
CA SER A 272 -6.59 -0.23 -6.44
C SER A 272 -7.15 -0.82 -5.14
N GLY A 273 -8.39 -0.47 -4.81
CA GLY A 273 -9.06 -0.87 -3.56
C GLY A 273 -10.40 -0.17 -3.44
N ALA A 274 -11.29 -0.74 -2.63
CA ALA A 274 -12.66 -0.27 -2.48
C ALA A 274 -13.11 -0.46 -1.02
N ILE A 275 -12.58 0.37 -0.12
CA ILE A 275 -12.80 0.21 1.33
C ILE A 275 -14.26 0.37 1.75
N ALA A 276 -15.07 1.10 0.98
CA ALA A 276 -16.51 1.25 1.19
C ALA A 276 -17.35 0.16 0.50
N GLY A 277 -16.69 -0.86 -0.07
CA GLY A 277 -17.32 -1.99 -0.74
C GLY A 277 -16.91 -2.10 -2.21
N PRO A 278 -16.65 -3.32 -2.72
CA PRO A 278 -16.20 -3.53 -4.09
C PRO A 278 -17.34 -3.51 -5.11
N MET A 279 -18.60 -3.60 -4.66
CA MET A 279 -19.77 -3.64 -5.52
C MET A 279 -20.22 -2.23 -5.91
N VAL A 280 -20.29 -1.99 -7.22
CA VAL A 280 -20.68 -0.70 -7.80
C VAL A 280 -21.81 -0.90 -8.82
N GLN A 281 -22.65 0.11 -8.99
CA GLN A 281 -23.70 0.16 -10.00
C GLN A 281 -23.57 1.45 -10.81
N ALA A 282 -23.63 1.37 -12.13
CA ALA A 282 -23.68 2.55 -13.00
C ALA A 282 -24.37 2.30 -14.32
N ASP A 283 -24.62 3.38 -15.05
CA ASP A 283 -25.09 3.38 -16.43
C ASP A 283 -23.90 3.30 -17.39
N LEU A 284 -23.78 2.20 -18.14
CA LEU A 284 -22.69 2.01 -19.12
C LEU A 284 -22.66 3.11 -20.19
N ARG A 285 -23.79 3.78 -20.46
CA ARG A 285 -23.84 4.88 -21.43
C ARG A 285 -22.98 6.06 -21.01
N GLU A 286 -22.84 6.31 -19.70
CA GLU A 286 -21.97 7.35 -19.16
C GLU A 286 -20.47 7.03 -19.33
N ILE A 287 -20.13 5.79 -19.67
CA ILE A 287 -18.76 5.39 -19.95
C ILE A 287 -18.52 5.46 -21.46
N TYR A 288 -19.30 4.71 -22.25
CA TYR A 288 -18.97 4.53 -23.67
C TYR A 288 -19.35 5.75 -24.54
N LEU A 289 -20.35 6.56 -24.17
CA LEU A 289 -20.67 7.79 -24.93
C LEU A 289 -19.72 8.94 -24.60
N ARG A 290 -18.94 8.82 -23.53
CA ARG A 290 -18.01 9.83 -23.03
C ARG A 290 -16.55 9.37 -23.12
N ASP A 291 -16.29 8.24 -23.78
CA ASP A 291 -14.94 7.68 -23.99
C ASP A 291 -14.11 7.55 -22.69
N ILE A 292 -14.75 7.18 -21.58
CA ILE A 292 -14.07 7.05 -20.28
C ILE A 292 -13.24 5.77 -20.24
N THR A 293 -12.00 5.87 -19.73
CA THR A 293 -11.12 4.71 -19.49
C THR A 293 -11.07 4.35 -18.01
N ILE A 294 -11.28 3.07 -17.68
CA ILE A 294 -11.24 2.53 -16.30
C ILE A 294 -10.01 1.63 -16.13
N HIS A 295 -9.20 1.92 -15.11
CA HIS A 295 -7.95 1.21 -14.80
C HIS A 295 -8.05 0.46 -13.46
N GLY A 296 -7.87 -0.86 -13.49
CA GLY A 296 -7.52 -1.64 -12.30
C GLY A 296 -6.00 -1.66 -12.09
N CYS A 297 -5.54 -1.31 -10.88
CA CYS A 297 -4.12 -1.03 -10.61
C CYS A 297 -3.57 -1.85 -9.44
N THR A 298 -3.39 -3.15 -9.65
CA THR A 298 -2.77 -4.06 -8.65
C THR A 298 -1.32 -4.39 -8.99
N TYR A 299 -1.07 -4.96 -10.17
CA TYR A 299 0.29 -5.25 -10.63
C TYR A 299 1.09 -3.95 -10.77
N GLN A 300 2.31 -3.94 -10.25
CA GLN A 300 3.22 -2.79 -10.27
C GLN A 300 4.47 -3.15 -11.08
N PRO A 301 4.67 -2.54 -12.26
CA PRO A 301 5.94 -2.65 -12.98
C PRO A 301 7.11 -2.12 -12.14
N ALA A 302 8.32 -2.67 -12.35
CA ALA A 302 9.51 -2.29 -11.58
C ALA A 302 9.84 -0.79 -11.70
N GLU A 303 9.56 -0.17 -12.85
CA GLU A 303 9.77 1.26 -13.06
C GLU A 303 8.93 2.15 -12.14
N VAL A 304 7.77 1.69 -11.67
CA VAL A 304 6.92 2.43 -10.73
C VAL A 304 7.65 2.62 -9.41
N PHE A 305 8.18 1.52 -8.84
CA PHE A 305 8.88 1.59 -7.57
C PHE A 305 10.26 2.23 -7.69
N GLY A 306 10.97 1.98 -8.80
CA GLY A 306 12.26 2.62 -9.08
C GLY A 306 12.18 4.16 -9.08
N ARG A 307 11.07 4.73 -9.58
CA ARG A 307 10.83 6.19 -9.51
C ARG A 307 10.70 6.68 -8.07
N LEU A 308 9.97 5.95 -7.22
CA LEU A 308 9.84 6.28 -5.80
C LEU A 308 11.19 6.23 -5.08
N VAL A 309 12.03 5.26 -5.39
CA VAL A 309 13.40 5.17 -4.84
C VAL A 309 14.21 6.41 -5.19
N GLY A 310 14.13 6.88 -6.44
CA GLY A 310 14.72 8.16 -6.84
C GLY A 310 14.19 9.35 -6.03
N LEU A 311 12.87 9.43 -5.81
CA LEU A 311 12.24 10.49 -5.04
C LEU A 311 12.60 10.43 -3.54
N MET A 312 12.69 9.24 -2.95
CA MET A 312 13.14 9.01 -1.58
C MET A 312 14.57 9.51 -1.41
N ASN A 313 15.50 9.04 -2.26
CA ASN A 313 16.91 9.42 -2.19
C ASN A 313 17.13 10.92 -2.42
N ALA A 314 16.29 11.56 -3.23
CA ALA A 314 16.32 13.01 -3.44
C ALA A 314 15.56 13.83 -2.36
N GLY A 315 14.92 13.17 -1.39
CA GLY A 315 14.13 13.84 -0.35
C GLY A 315 12.91 14.61 -0.86
N LYS A 316 12.36 14.20 -2.02
CA LYS A 316 11.26 14.90 -2.70
C LYS A 316 9.86 14.49 -2.24
N ILE A 317 9.77 13.33 -1.58
CA ILE A 317 8.55 12.84 -0.96
C ILE A 317 8.78 12.62 0.52
N ARG A 318 7.73 12.78 1.32
CA ARG A 318 7.74 12.48 2.75
C ARG A 318 6.35 12.01 3.18
N PRO A 319 6.23 10.79 3.71
CA PRO A 319 4.95 10.29 4.21
C PRO A 319 4.56 11.01 5.50
N LEU A 320 3.26 11.14 5.74
CA LEU A 320 2.75 11.56 7.03
C LEU A 320 2.61 10.34 7.95
N ILE A 321 3.48 10.24 8.95
CA ILE A 321 3.36 9.24 10.02
C ILE A 321 2.57 9.87 11.17
N SER A 322 1.41 9.31 11.50
CA SER A 322 0.62 9.80 12.63
C SER A 322 1.01 9.20 13.97
N LYS A 323 1.46 7.93 13.98
CA LYS A 323 1.86 7.25 15.21
C LYS A 323 2.77 6.06 14.92
N THR A 324 3.66 5.79 15.86
CA THR A 324 4.52 4.61 15.87
C THR A 324 4.16 3.71 17.03
N TYR A 325 4.34 2.40 16.87
CA TYR A 325 4.10 1.41 17.92
C TYR A 325 5.27 0.42 17.99
N PRO A 326 5.59 -0.13 19.17
CA PRO A 326 6.32 -1.38 19.24
C PRO A 326 5.59 -2.48 18.45
N LEU A 327 6.33 -3.34 17.75
CA LEU A 327 5.76 -4.40 16.91
C LEU A 327 4.83 -5.35 17.70
N ARG A 328 5.16 -5.62 18.96
CA ARG A 328 4.34 -6.43 19.87
C ARG A 328 2.93 -5.85 20.13
N ASP A 329 2.74 -4.55 19.88
CA ASP A 329 1.46 -3.85 20.08
C ASP A 329 0.63 -3.79 18.78
N ILE A 330 0.88 -4.71 17.83
CA ILE A 330 0.24 -4.76 16.50
C ILE A 330 -1.29 -4.75 16.56
N ALA A 331 -1.91 -5.42 17.53
CA ALA A 331 -3.36 -5.44 17.67
C ALA A 331 -3.92 -4.04 17.94
N GLN A 332 -3.25 -3.26 18.81
CA GLN A 332 -3.62 -1.87 19.06
C GLN A 332 -3.35 -0.99 17.83
N ALA A 333 -2.24 -1.22 17.12
CA ALA A 333 -1.94 -0.49 15.91
C ALA A 333 -2.99 -0.73 14.82
N GLN A 334 -3.47 -1.97 14.63
CA GLN A 334 -4.55 -2.29 13.70
C GLN A 334 -5.88 -1.69 14.15
N ALA A 335 -6.23 -1.75 15.43
CA ALA A 335 -7.45 -1.11 15.95
C ALA A 335 -7.46 0.42 15.71
N ASP A 336 -6.35 1.10 16.01
CA ASP A 336 -6.22 2.55 15.74
C ASP A 336 -6.29 2.83 14.23
N PHE A 337 -5.73 1.95 13.39
CA PHE A 337 -5.79 2.05 11.93
C PHE A 337 -7.20 1.83 11.36
N GLU A 338 -7.98 0.91 11.93
CA GLU A 338 -9.36 0.60 11.56
C GLU A 338 -10.33 1.70 11.98
N SER A 339 -10.04 2.43 13.07
CA SER A 339 -10.86 3.58 13.52
C SER A 339 -10.97 4.71 12.46
N LYS A 340 -10.02 4.75 11.50
CA LYS A 340 -9.87 5.82 10.49
C LYS A 340 -9.83 7.23 11.08
N THR A 341 -9.52 7.38 12.36
CA THR A 341 -9.42 8.69 13.03
C THR A 341 -8.10 9.39 12.68
N LEU A 342 -7.00 8.64 12.65
CA LEU A 342 -5.67 9.14 12.30
C LEU A 342 -5.52 9.27 10.77
N PRO A 343 -4.88 10.33 10.26
CA PRO A 343 -4.50 10.47 8.85
C PRO A 343 -3.22 9.67 8.54
N GLY A 344 -2.88 9.54 7.25
CA GLY A 344 -1.58 9.01 6.85
C GLY A 344 -1.32 7.57 7.26
N LYS A 345 -0.14 7.31 7.82
CA LYS A 345 0.42 5.97 8.07
C LYS A 345 0.71 5.73 9.55
N LEU A 346 0.55 4.47 9.96
CA LEU A 346 1.04 3.94 11.22
C LEU A 346 2.23 3.02 10.95
N VAL A 347 3.22 3.05 11.83
CA VAL A 347 4.48 2.31 11.66
C VAL A 347 4.79 1.50 12.91
N LEU A 348 5.19 0.25 12.72
CA LEU A 348 5.64 -0.68 13.75
C LEU A 348 7.18 -0.67 13.84
N ILE A 349 7.69 -0.77 15.06
CA ILE A 349 9.12 -0.81 15.39
C ILE A 349 9.44 -2.17 16.02
N PRO A 350 10.25 -3.03 15.37
CA PRO A 350 10.57 -4.38 15.83
C PRO A 350 11.30 -4.49 17.18
#